data_AF-A0A1M5QCB1-F1
#
_entry.id   AF-A0A1M5QCB1-F1
#
_cell.length_a   1.000
_cell.length_b   1.000
_cell.length_c   1.000
_cell.angle_alpha   90.00
_cell.angle_beta   90.00
_cell.angle_gamma   90.00
#
_symmetry.space_group_name_H-M   'P 1'
#
loop_
_entity.id
_entity.type
_entity.pdbx_description
1 polymer ?
#
loop_
_entity_poly.entity_id
_entity_poly.type
_entity_poly.pdbx_seq_one_letter_code
_entity_poly.pdbx_strand_id
1 'polypeptide(L)'
;MVNRYMGYPGFKPGDKVVSLAIHPPEIQSGTKATIVSPKVEGLYAVQLPNGELHRWFAWSELEAVNSNPNCNGIHQKGVFVRILNDQGHPHMIHKGMIVKVVKVIPQTLFYDLRMENGMYHRWLADFELIPANLV
;
A
#
# COMPACT_ATOMS: atom_id res chain seq x y z
N MET A 1 -17.27 13.65 -15.33
CA MET A 1 -17.02 14.64 -14.26
C MET A 1 -15.82 14.15 -13.46
N VAL A 2 -14.66 14.80 -13.61
CA VAL A 2 -13.44 14.43 -12.90
C VAL A 2 -13.49 15.10 -11.53
N ASN A 3 -13.48 14.29 -10.47
CA ASN A 3 -13.62 14.75 -9.09
C ASN A 3 -12.39 15.58 -8.70
N ARG A 4 -12.55 16.90 -8.56
CA ARG A 4 -11.47 17.90 -8.31
C ARG A 4 -10.92 17.89 -6.87
N TYR A 5 -11.10 16.81 -6.09
CA TYR A 5 -10.74 16.76 -4.67
C TYR A 5 -9.43 16.03 -4.33
N MET A 6 -8.74 15.40 -5.28
CA MET A 6 -7.34 14.97 -5.06
C MET A 6 -6.39 16.03 -5.61
N GLY A 7 -6.39 17.20 -4.98
CA GLY A 7 -5.42 18.24 -5.28
C GLY A 7 -4.07 17.88 -4.68
N TYR A 8 -3.12 17.48 -5.53
CA TYR A 8 -1.70 17.28 -5.20
C TYR A 8 -1.40 16.17 -4.18
N PRO A 9 -0.24 15.49 -4.27
CA PRO A 9 0.11 14.56 -3.21
C PRO A 9 0.36 15.34 -1.91
N GLY A 10 -0.18 14.85 -0.80
CA GLY A 10 0.01 15.43 0.54
C GLY A 10 1.48 15.60 0.89
N PHE A 11 2.33 14.67 0.43
CA PHE A 11 3.78 14.71 0.56
C PHE A 11 4.49 14.47 -0.79
N LYS A 12 5.71 15.00 -0.93
CA LYS A 12 6.56 14.89 -2.12
C LYS A 12 7.82 14.06 -1.84
N PRO A 13 8.50 13.53 -2.87
CA PRO A 13 9.80 12.90 -2.70
C PRO A 13 10.77 13.80 -1.92
N GLY A 14 11.38 13.26 -0.86
CA GLY A 14 12.27 13.99 0.04
C GLY A 14 11.60 14.59 1.27
N ASP A 15 10.27 14.67 1.33
CA ASP A 15 9.58 15.14 2.53
C ASP A 15 9.78 14.16 3.68
N LYS A 16 10.00 14.74 4.88
CA LYS A 16 10.12 13.98 6.12
C LYS A 16 8.77 13.85 6.79
N VAL A 17 8.40 12.62 7.11
CA VAL A 17 7.10 12.25 7.69
C VAL A 17 7.27 11.40 8.94
N VAL A 18 6.20 11.32 9.72
CA VAL A 18 6.05 10.44 10.87
C VAL A 18 4.84 9.55 10.67
N SER A 19 5.00 8.25 10.90
CA SER A 19 3.91 7.29 10.84
C SER A 19 2.98 7.43 12.04
N LEU A 20 1.67 7.45 11.78
CA LEU A 20 0.61 7.23 12.76
C LEU A 20 0.22 5.75 12.88
N ALA A 21 0.63 4.92 11.91
CA ALA A 21 0.26 3.52 11.83
C ALA A 21 1.33 2.60 12.48
N ILE A 22 0.92 1.36 12.75
CA ILE A 22 1.79 0.26 13.19
C ILE A 22 1.73 -0.83 12.12
N HIS A 23 2.80 -0.97 11.32
CA HIS A 23 2.98 -2.05 10.34
C HIS A 23 4.19 -2.89 10.78
N PRO A 24 3.98 -3.97 11.55
CA PRO A 24 5.07 -4.81 11.99
C PRO A 24 5.79 -5.49 10.82
N PRO A 25 7.08 -5.82 10.98
CA PRO A 25 7.92 -5.50 12.15
C PRO A 25 8.46 -4.06 12.21
N GLU A 26 8.60 -3.38 11.07
CA GLU A 26 9.45 -2.18 10.95
C GLU A 26 8.78 -0.83 11.25
N ILE A 27 7.46 -0.70 11.05
CA ILE A 27 6.75 0.55 11.32
C ILE A 27 6.03 0.47 12.66
N GLN A 28 6.35 1.42 13.53
CA GLN A 28 5.58 1.73 14.74
C GLN A 28 5.00 3.14 14.59
N SER A 29 4.01 3.46 15.43
CA SER A 29 3.57 4.85 15.55
C SER A 29 4.76 5.69 16.04
N GLY A 30 5.00 6.83 15.40
CA GLY A 30 6.16 7.67 15.64
C GLY A 30 7.38 7.36 14.76
N THR A 31 7.37 6.29 13.94
CA THR A 31 8.48 6.00 13.04
C THR A 31 8.68 7.16 12.04
N LYS A 32 9.89 7.73 12.04
CA LYS A 32 10.32 8.76 11.09
C LYS A 32 10.76 8.11 9.77
N ALA A 33 10.34 8.71 8.67
CA ALA A 33 10.73 8.27 7.34
C ALA A 33 10.82 9.44 6.36
N THR A 34 11.45 9.19 5.22
CA THR A 34 11.47 10.10 4.07
C THR A 34 10.62 9.49 2.95
N ILE A 35 9.74 10.29 2.37
CA ILE A 35 8.98 9.89 1.18
C ILE A 35 9.95 9.64 0.02
N VAL A 36 9.82 8.47 -0.61
CA VAL A 36 10.55 8.13 -1.82
C VAL A 36 9.72 8.52 -3.04
N SER A 37 8.47 8.08 -3.13
CA SER A 37 7.57 8.41 -4.22
C SER A 37 6.09 8.34 -3.82
N PRO A 38 5.25 9.26 -4.34
CA PRO A 38 3.80 9.19 -4.20
C PRO A 38 3.17 8.31 -5.28
N LYS A 39 2.09 7.62 -4.92
CA LYS A 39 1.26 6.78 -5.80
C LYS A 39 -0.22 7.05 -5.58
N VAL A 40 -1.00 7.10 -6.67
CA VAL A 40 -2.46 7.24 -6.63
C VAL A 40 -3.09 6.12 -7.46
N GLU A 41 -3.52 5.06 -6.80
CA GLU A 41 -4.22 3.92 -7.40
C GLU A 41 -5.04 3.19 -6.33
N GLY A 42 -5.56 2.00 -6.66
CA GLY A 42 -6.24 1.15 -5.69
C GLY A 42 -5.27 0.57 -4.66
N LEU A 43 -5.67 0.56 -3.39
CA LEU A 43 -4.90 0.01 -2.27
C LEU A 43 -5.66 -1.16 -1.63
N TYR A 44 -4.98 -2.28 -1.45
CA TYR A 44 -5.59 -3.56 -1.09
C TYR A 44 -4.97 -4.14 0.17
N ALA A 45 -5.82 -4.65 1.07
CA ALA A 45 -5.37 -5.59 2.08
C ALA A 45 -5.80 -6.98 1.65
N VAL A 46 -4.92 -7.95 1.86
CA VAL A 46 -5.12 -9.33 1.42
C VAL A 46 -4.96 -10.30 2.58
N GLN A 47 -5.58 -11.45 2.46
CA GLN A 47 -5.32 -12.62 3.28
C GLN A 47 -4.37 -13.55 2.52
N LEU A 48 -3.24 -13.87 3.15
CA LEU A 48 -2.24 -14.81 2.68
C LEU A 48 -2.73 -16.26 2.81
N PRO A 49 -2.10 -17.24 2.13
CA PRO A 49 -2.50 -18.65 2.19
C PRO A 49 -2.50 -19.25 3.61
N ASN A 50 -1.64 -18.75 4.49
CA ASN A 50 -1.56 -19.15 5.90
C ASN A 50 -2.66 -18.51 6.78
N GLY A 51 -3.53 -17.66 6.21
CA GLY A 51 -4.60 -16.96 6.90
C GLY A 51 -4.22 -15.59 7.46
N GLU A 52 -2.94 -15.21 7.46
CA GLU A 52 -2.47 -13.91 7.92
C GLU A 52 -2.94 -12.77 7.01
N LEU A 53 -3.09 -11.58 7.58
CA LEU A 53 -3.47 -10.38 6.83
C LEU A 53 -2.24 -9.54 6.53
N HIS A 54 -2.11 -9.10 5.29
CA HIS A 54 -1.08 -8.16 4.87
C HIS A 54 -1.69 -6.87 4.36
N ARG A 55 -1.06 -5.76 4.76
CA ARG A 55 -1.34 -4.42 4.25
C ARG A 55 -0.01 -3.74 3.88
N TRP A 56 0.12 -3.05 2.75
CA TRP A 56 -0.83 -2.93 1.65
C TRP A 56 -0.21 -3.47 0.36
N PHE A 57 -1.05 -3.78 -0.63
CA PHE A 57 -0.66 -3.94 -2.03
C PHE A 57 -1.28 -2.85 -2.88
N ALA A 58 -0.53 -2.36 -3.86
CA ALA A 58 -1.04 -1.52 -4.93
C ALA A 58 -1.83 -2.36 -5.95
N TRP A 59 -2.78 -1.74 -6.66
CA TRP A 59 -3.46 -2.35 -7.81
C TRP A 59 -2.46 -2.93 -8.81
N SER A 60 -1.44 -2.16 -9.17
CA SER A 60 -0.41 -2.57 -10.12
C SER A 60 0.48 -3.76 -9.66
N GLU A 61 0.37 -4.17 -8.39
CA GLU A 61 1.10 -5.32 -7.82
C GLU A 61 0.27 -6.60 -7.84
N LEU A 62 -0.97 -6.55 -8.34
CA LEU A 62 -1.94 -7.64 -8.30
C LEU A 62 -2.54 -7.92 -9.69
N GLU A 63 -2.86 -9.18 -9.93
CA GLU A 63 -3.58 -9.65 -11.11
C GLU A 63 -4.75 -10.53 -10.70
N ALA A 64 -5.92 -10.39 -11.34
CA ALA A 64 -7.05 -11.26 -11.03
C ALA A 64 -6.78 -12.69 -11.51
N VAL A 65 -6.99 -13.70 -10.66
CA VAL A 65 -6.86 -15.11 -11.06
C VAL A 65 -7.99 -15.52 -12.00
N ASN A 66 -9.19 -15.01 -11.75
CA ASN A 66 -10.36 -15.19 -12.60
C ASN A 66 -10.80 -13.81 -13.09
N SER A 67 -10.39 -13.46 -14.31
CA SER A 67 -10.87 -12.26 -15.00
C SER A 67 -12.32 -12.47 -15.40
N ASN A 68 -13.27 -12.16 -14.53
CA ASN A 68 -14.64 -11.97 -14.97
C ASN A 68 -14.63 -10.74 -15.89
N PRO A 69 -14.97 -10.87 -17.18
CA PRO A 69 -14.95 -9.74 -18.13
C PRO A 69 -15.90 -8.59 -17.73
N ASN A 70 -16.83 -8.84 -16.79
CA ASN A 70 -17.73 -7.82 -16.26
C ASN A 70 -17.17 -7.06 -15.02
N CYS A 71 -15.97 -7.39 -14.55
CA CYS A 71 -15.34 -6.68 -13.44
C CYS A 71 -14.54 -5.48 -13.98
N ASN A 72 -15.03 -4.26 -13.71
CA ASN A 72 -14.46 -2.98 -14.14
C ASN A 72 -13.09 -2.64 -13.50
N GLY A 73 -12.05 -3.47 -13.73
CA GLY A 73 -10.65 -3.12 -13.44
C GLY A 73 -10.32 -2.83 -11.97
N ILE A 74 -11.13 -3.28 -11.02
CA ILE A 74 -10.88 -3.18 -9.57
C ILE A 74 -11.10 -4.56 -8.96
N HIS A 75 -10.17 -5.02 -8.12
CA HIS A 75 -10.32 -6.31 -7.45
C HIS A 75 -11.34 -6.15 -6.34
N GLN A 76 -12.42 -6.92 -6.39
CA GLN A 76 -13.46 -6.85 -5.36
C GLN A 76 -13.07 -7.65 -4.12
N LYS A 77 -13.67 -7.32 -2.97
CA LYS A 77 -13.49 -8.16 -1.77
C LYS A 77 -13.96 -9.59 -2.05
N GLY A 78 -13.23 -10.56 -1.52
CA GLY A 78 -13.51 -11.98 -1.68
C GLY A 78 -12.87 -12.63 -2.90
N VAL A 79 -12.37 -11.86 -3.88
CA VAL A 79 -11.73 -12.41 -5.06
C VAL A 79 -10.29 -12.83 -4.77
N PHE A 80 -9.83 -13.84 -5.51
CA PHE A 80 -8.44 -14.28 -5.49
C PHE A 80 -7.64 -13.54 -6.55
N VAL A 81 -6.46 -13.06 -6.15
CA VAL A 81 -5.51 -12.34 -6.99
C VAL A 81 -4.13 -12.97 -6.87
N ARG A 82 -3.33 -12.83 -7.91
CA ARG A 82 -1.93 -13.23 -7.99
C ARG A 82 -1.04 -12.03 -7.71
N ILE A 83 -0.03 -12.20 -6.87
CA ILE A 83 1.00 -11.18 -6.63
C ILE A 83 1.93 -11.09 -7.85
N LEU A 84 2.08 -9.89 -8.41
CA LEU A 84 2.97 -9.60 -9.53
C LEU A 84 4.34 -9.05 -9.11
N ASN A 85 4.38 -8.40 -7.95
CA ASN A 85 5.56 -7.78 -7.37
C ASN A 85 5.55 -7.93 -5.85
N ASP A 86 6.66 -8.37 -5.28
CA ASP A 86 6.89 -8.55 -3.84
C ASP A 86 7.93 -7.56 -3.27
N GLN A 87 8.47 -6.66 -4.10
CA GLN A 87 9.49 -5.71 -3.67
C GLN A 87 8.95 -4.74 -2.61
N GLY A 88 9.62 -4.71 -1.45
CA GLY A 88 9.24 -3.85 -0.33
C GLY A 88 8.20 -4.46 0.60
N HIS A 89 7.83 -5.73 0.39
CA HIS A 89 7.01 -6.52 1.30
C HIS A 89 7.86 -7.50 2.13
N PRO A 90 7.32 -8.02 3.26
CA PRO A 90 8.01 -9.01 4.08
C PRO A 90 8.42 -10.26 3.31
N HIS A 91 9.53 -10.89 3.73
CA HIS A 91 10.15 -12.02 3.04
C HIS A 91 9.24 -13.26 2.85
N MET A 92 8.15 -13.39 3.61
CA MET A 92 7.17 -14.48 3.45
C MET A 92 6.22 -14.29 2.26
N ILE A 93 6.22 -13.10 1.66
CA ILE A 93 5.41 -12.72 0.52
C ILE A 93 6.24 -12.87 -0.74
N HIS A 94 5.69 -13.58 -1.73
CA HIS A 94 6.39 -13.88 -2.96
C HIS A 94 5.52 -13.63 -4.19
N LYS A 95 6.16 -13.16 -5.26
CA LYS A 95 5.56 -13.11 -6.59
C LYS A 95 4.98 -14.47 -6.98
N GLY A 96 3.78 -14.47 -7.54
CA GLY A 96 3.05 -15.65 -7.98
C GLY A 96 2.11 -16.26 -6.94
N MET A 97 2.25 -15.89 -5.65
CA MET A 97 1.31 -16.32 -4.61
C MET A 97 -0.12 -15.88 -4.94
N ILE A 98 -1.07 -16.76 -4.65
CA ILE A 98 -2.50 -16.46 -4.73
C ILE A 98 -3.00 -16.03 -3.36
N VAL A 99 -3.56 -14.84 -3.29
CA VAL A 99 -4.06 -14.23 -2.06
C VAL A 99 -5.50 -13.78 -2.23
N LYS A 100 -6.25 -13.67 -1.14
CA LYS A 100 -7.65 -13.25 -1.16
C LYS A 100 -7.76 -11.78 -0.79
N VAL A 101 -8.43 -10.97 -1.61
CA VAL A 101 -8.69 -9.56 -1.29
C VAL A 101 -9.70 -9.46 -0.15
N VAL A 102 -9.36 -8.77 0.94
CA VAL A 102 -10.26 -8.59 2.09
C VAL A 102 -10.69 -7.13 2.28
N LYS A 103 -9.88 -6.17 1.81
CA LYS A 103 -10.21 -4.74 1.81
C LYS A 103 -9.75 -4.10 0.51
N VAL A 104 -10.55 -3.15 0.05
CA VAL A 104 -10.31 -2.36 -1.17
C VAL A 104 -10.49 -0.90 -0.80
N ILE A 105 -9.51 -0.07 -1.15
CA ILE A 105 -9.61 1.38 -1.19
C ILE A 105 -9.43 1.75 -2.67
N PRO A 106 -10.51 2.01 -3.42
CA PRO A 106 -10.48 2.06 -4.89
C PRO A 106 -9.49 3.06 -5.49
N GLN A 107 -9.30 4.20 -4.83
CA GLN A 107 -8.35 5.22 -5.21
C GLN A 107 -7.94 5.97 -3.96
N THR A 108 -6.66 5.86 -3.58
CA THR A 108 -6.09 6.61 -2.46
C THR A 108 -4.67 7.01 -2.78
N LEU A 109 -4.21 8.07 -2.13
CA LEU A 109 -2.81 8.45 -2.13
C LEU A 109 -2.07 7.63 -1.07
N PHE A 110 -0.91 7.10 -1.45
CA PHE A 110 -0.03 6.32 -0.59
C PHE A 110 1.41 6.42 -1.10
N TYR A 111 2.35 5.96 -0.28
CA TYR A 111 3.78 6.23 -0.48
C TYR A 111 4.63 5.01 -0.20
N ASP A 112 5.71 4.89 -0.97
CA ASP A 112 6.87 4.15 -0.53
C ASP A 112 7.83 5.10 0.20
N LEU A 113 8.54 4.55 1.16
CA LEU A 113 9.30 5.35 2.12
C LEU A 113 10.56 4.65 2.55
N ARG A 114 11.54 5.49 2.93
CA ARG A 114 12.80 5.06 3.49
C ARG A 114 12.90 5.55 4.93
N MET A 115 13.02 4.61 5.86
CA MET A 115 13.23 4.88 7.28
C MET A 115 14.65 5.41 7.53
N GLU A 116 14.87 6.04 8.69
CA GLU A 116 16.17 6.60 9.09
C GLU A 116 17.28 5.53 9.17
N ASN A 117 16.93 4.28 9.52
CA ASN A 117 17.83 3.13 9.51
C ASN A 117 18.17 2.61 8.10
N GLY A 118 17.69 3.28 7.05
CA GLY A 118 17.92 2.93 5.65
C GLY A 118 16.99 1.88 5.07
N MET A 119 16.16 1.22 5.90
CA MET A 119 15.17 0.24 5.46
C MET A 119 14.08 0.90 4.61
N TYR A 120 13.51 0.11 3.71
CA TYR A 120 12.49 0.53 2.76
C TYR A 120 11.16 -0.14 3.07
N HIS A 121 10.05 0.58 2.95
CA HIS A 121 8.71 0.07 3.26
C HIS A 121 7.70 0.43 2.17
N ARG A 122 6.87 -0.55 1.80
CA ARG A 122 5.69 -0.40 0.94
C ARG A 122 4.48 -1.04 1.61
N TRP A 123 3.36 -0.36 1.79
CA TRP A 123 3.04 1.06 1.54
C TRP A 123 2.49 1.68 2.83
N LEU A 124 2.56 3.01 2.95
CA LEU A 124 1.73 3.75 3.92
C LEU A 124 0.77 4.67 3.19
N ALA A 125 -0.50 4.65 3.57
CA ALA A 125 -1.51 5.56 3.04
C ALA A 125 -1.30 6.98 3.58
N ASP A 126 -1.79 7.98 2.85
CA ASP A 126 -1.63 9.39 3.23
C ASP A 126 -2.18 9.72 4.61
N PHE A 127 -3.34 9.15 4.97
CA PHE A 127 -3.91 9.31 6.30
C PHE A 127 -3.13 8.59 7.42
N GLU A 128 -2.13 7.76 7.08
CA GLU A 128 -1.24 7.09 8.04
C GLU A 128 0.01 7.91 8.35
N LEU A 129 0.15 9.11 7.78
CA LEU A 129 1.34 9.95 7.87
C LEU A 129 1.01 11.38 8.32
N ILE A 130 1.95 12.00 9.02
CA ILE A 130 1.96 13.44 9.32
C ILE A 130 3.32 14.06 8.97
N PRO A 131 3.39 15.38 8.73
CA PRO A 131 4.67 16.08 8.60
C PRO A 131 5.55 15.90 9.85
N ALA A 132 6.84 15.61 9.65
CA ALA A 132 7.77 15.40 10.76
C ALA A 132 8.09 16.67 11.57
N ASN A 133 7.74 17.87 11.07
CA ASN A 133 7.95 19.13 11.78
C ASN A 133 6.83 19.45 12.79
N LEU A 134 5.80 18.61 12.87
CA LEU A 134 4.72 18.75 13.86
C LEU A 134 5.04 18.03 15.19
N VAL A 135 6.14 17.27 15.25
CA VAL A 135 6.57 16.47 16.42
C VAL A 135 8.07 16.51 16.65
#